data_AF-A0A7C8EJK6-F1
#
_entry.id   AF-A0A7C8EJK6-F1
#
_cell.length_a   1.000
_cell.length_b   1.000
_cell.length_c   1.000
_cell.angle_alpha   90.00
_cell.angle_beta   90.00
_cell.angle_gamma   90.00
#
_symmetry.space_group_name_H-M   'P 1'
#
loop_
_entity.id
_entity.type
_entity.pdbx_description
1 polymer ?
#
loop_
_entity_poly.entity_id
_entity_poly.type
_entity_poly.pdbx_seq_one_letter_code
_entity_poly.pdbx_strand_id
1 'polypeptide(L)' 'MTDIIAIDGPAGAGKSSAAKRVAQLLGMAYLDTGAMYRAATWYAIE' A
#
# COMPACT_ATOMS: atom_id res chain seq x y z
N MET A 1 -0.08 -3.91 -22.06
CA MET A 1 -1.18 -3.39 -21.22
C MET A 1 -0.84 -3.80 -19.80
N THR A 2 -0.79 -2.86 -18.87
CA THR A 2 -0.33 -3.13 -17.50
C THR A 2 -1.53 -3.06 -16.58
N ASP A 3 -1.84 -4.15 -15.90
CA ASP A 3 -2.97 -4.22 -14.98
C ASP A 3 -2.60 -3.56 -13.64
N ILE A 4 -3.53 -2.78 -13.07
CA ILE A 4 -3.36 -2.05 -11.81
C ILE A 4 -4.54 -2.36 -10.90
N ILE A 5 -4.27 -2.68 -9.63
CA ILE A 5 -5.27 -2.97 -8.61
C ILE A 5 -5.13 -1.94 -7.48
N ALA A 6 -6.21 -1.20 -7.21
CA ALA A 6 -6.31 -0.30 -6.07
C ALA A 6 -7.06 -0.98 -4.90
N ILE A 7 -6.60 -0.78 -3.66
CA ILE A 7 -7.19 -1.38 -2.45
C ILE A 7 -7.39 -0.28 -1.40
N ASP A 8 -8.64 0.15 -1.25
CA ASP A 8 -9.05 1.24 -0.36
C ASP A 8 -9.93 0.76 0.81
N GLY A 9 -10.04 1.60 1.84
CA GLY A 9 -10.82 1.31 3.05
C GLY A 9 -10.28 2.00 4.30
N PRO A 10 -10.99 1.94 5.45
CA PRO A 10 -10.64 2.67 6.66
C PRO A 10 -9.34 2.16 7.32
N ALA A 11 -8.80 2.95 8.25
CA ALA A 11 -7.67 2.53 9.08
C ALA A 11 -8.00 1.23 9.85
N GLY A 12 -7.03 0.33 9.99
CA GLY A 12 -7.22 -0.96 10.66
C GLY A 12 -7.91 -2.06 9.85
N ALA A 13 -8.41 -1.79 8.64
CA ALA A 13 -9.11 -2.78 7.80
C ALA A 13 -8.22 -3.90 7.18
N GLY A 14 -6.94 -3.97 7.53
CA GLY A 14 -6.03 -5.00 7.00
C GLY A 14 -5.59 -4.83 5.54
N LYS A 15 -5.78 -3.64 4.95
CA LYS A 15 -5.48 -3.34 3.53
C LYS A 15 -4.07 -3.70 3.10
N SER A 16 -3.04 -3.24 3.83
CA SER A 16 -1.64 -3.53 3.50
C SER A 16 -1.36 -5.05 3.51
N SER A 17 -1.95 -5.79 4.46
CA SER A 17 -1.82 -7.24 4.53
C SER A 17 -2.49 -7.95 3.35
N ALA A 18 -3.72 -7.56 3.01
CA ALA A 18 -4.45 -8.11 1.87
C ALA A 18 -3.75 -7.78 0.54
N ALA A 19 -3.37 -6.52 0.36
CA ALA A 19 -2.68 -6.04 -0.84
C ALA A 19 -1.34 -6.75 -1.06
N LYS A 20 -0.54 -6.95 -0.01
CA LYS A 20 0.71 -7.71 -0.09
C LYS A 20 0.48 -9.18 -0.49
N ARG A 21 -0.57 -9.81 0.06
CA ARG A 21 -0.96 -11.19 -0.29
C ARG A 21 -1.41 -11.30 -1.74
N VAL A 22 -2.26 -10.38 -2.20
CA VAL A 22 -2.75 -10.32 -3.60
C VAL A 22 -1.58 -10.11 -4.57
N ALA A 23 -0.70 -9.17 -4.28
CA ALA A 23 0.49 -8.91 -5.09
C ALA A 23 1.38 -10.15 -5.22
N GLN A 24 1.59 -10.90 -4.13
CA GLN A 24 2.33 -12.16 -4.16
C GLN A 24 1.66 -13.24 -5.02
N LEU A 25 0.34 -13.39 -4.89
CA LEU A 25 -0.43 -14.40 -5.64
C LEU A 25 -0.46 -14.10 -7.15
N LEU A 26 -0.44 -12.82 -7.53
CA LEU A 26 -0.53 -12.37 -8.92
C LEU A 26 0.83 -12.02 -9.54
N GLY A 27 1.94 -12.14 -8.79
CA GLY A 27 3.26 -11.72 -9.26
C GLY A 27 3.36 -10.22 -9.55
N MET A 28 2.57 -9.40 -8.87
CA MET A 28 2.54 -7.94 -9.05
C MET A 28 3.46 -7.23 -8.06
N ALA A 29 3.87 -6.01 -8.41
CA ALA A 29 4.50 -5.11 -7.45
C ALA A 29 3.49 -4.64 -6.38
N TYR A 30 3.98 -4.39 -5.16
CA TYR A 30 3.20 -3.86 -4.04
C TYR A 30 3.66 -2.44 -3.69
N LEU A 31 2.71 -1.51 -3.53
CA LEU A 31 2.96 -0.12 -3.13
C LEU A 31 2.09 0.24 -1.91
N ASP A 32 2.71 0.69 -0.82
CA ASP A 32 2.03 1.17 0.39
C ASP A 32 2.06 2.70 0.45
N THR A 33 1.01 3.34 -0.06
CA THR A 33 0.88 4.80 -0.03
C THR A 33 0.81 5.36 1.39
N GLY A 34 0.26 4.59 2.34
CA GLY A 34 0.23 4.97 3.76
C GLY A 34 1.62 5.08 4.37
N ALA A 35 2.53 4.17 4.01
CA ALA A 35 3.93 4.25 4.43
C ALA A 35 4.65 5.46 3.83
N MET A 36 4.36 5.81 2.57
CA MET A 36 4.92 6.99 1.92
C MET A 36 4.52 8.28 2.65
N TYR A 37 3.22 8.45 2.95
CA TYR A 37 2.74 9.63 3.68
C TYR A 37 3.36 9.70 5.09
N ARG A 38 3.48 8.58 5.80
CA ARG A 38 4.13 8.56 7.12
C ARG A 38 5.61 8.96 7.04
N ALA A 39 6.34 8.49 6.04
CA ALA A 39 7.74 8.88 5.82
C ALA A 39 7.87 10.36 5.48
N ALA A 40 6.99 10.89 4.63
CA ALA A 40 6.95 12.32 4.32
C ALA A 40 6.63 13.18 5.54
N THR A 41 5.67 12.76 6.38
CA THR A 41 5.38 13.44 7.65
C THR A 41 6.59 13.45 8.56
N TRP A 42 7.28 12.31 8.73
CA TRP A 42 8.50 12.22 9.53
C TRP A 42 9.55 13.23 9.05
N TYR A 43 9.83 13.25 7.75
CA TYR A 43 10.79 14.21 7.18
C TYR A 43 10.40 15.69 7.40
N ALA A 44 9.10 15.99 7.48
CA ALA A 44 8.63 17.36 7.66
C ALA A 44 8.63 17.85 9.11
N ILE A 45 8.69 16.93 10.09
CA ILE A 45 8.65 17.26 11.52
C ILE A 45 10.00 17.09 12.23
N GLU A 46 10.98 16.49 11.54
CA GLU A 46 12.41 16.45 11.93
C GLU A 46 13.15 17.70 11.43
#